data_AF-A0A7J2PQ94-F1
#
_entry.id   AF-A0A7J2PQ94-F1
#
_cell.length_a   1.000
_cell.length_b   1.000
_cell.length_c   1.000
_cell.angle_alpha   90.00
_cell.angle_beta   90.00
_cell.angle_gamma   90.00
#
_symmetry.space_group_name_H-M   'P 1'
#
loop_
_entity.id
_entity.type
_entity.pdbx_description
1 polymer ?
#
loop_
_entity_poly.entity_id
_entity_poly.type
_entity_poly.pdbx_seq_one_letter_code
_entity_poly.pdbx_strand_id
1 'polypeptide(L)'
;MGYVRTMDRFKDMIKMLDIENRKKQIVEKYGLEPTVTFFYYLWNAIDYVGRANVKESFESISGLGDEVIVGDYSSNDGTKELAEECGLKVISVEKTPGITFHESKIINKAIYNSKSNFVVDLDCHTVYPKNLTEIIKKNLLRKDITKDQLVLRGLYRGYNGRERIEFSHCSSCI
;
A
#
# COMPACT_ATOMS: atom_id res chain seq x y z
N MET A 1 -27.34 29.96 -28.55
CA MET A 1 -26.47 28.78 -28.34
C MET A 1 -25.85 28.68 -26.93
N GLY A 2 -26.34 29.42 -25.91
CA GLY A 2 -25.74 29.43 -24.56
C GLY A 2 -26.42 28.57 -23.48
N TYR A 3 -27.66 28.11 -23.71
CA TYR A 3 -28.49 27.45 -22.69
C TYR A 3 -28.14 25.97 -22.45
N VAL A 4 -27.67 25.28 -23.49
CA VAL A 4 -27.34 23.84 -23.43
C VAL A 4 -26.11 23.58 -22.56
N ARG A 5 -25.08 24.45 -22.65
CA ARG A 5 -23.85 24.36 -21.84
C ARG A 5 -24.08 24.50 -20.34
N THR A 6 -25.14 25.19 -19.92
CA THR A 6 -25.44 25.43 -18.50
C THR A 6 -26.16 24.25 -17.87
N MET A 7 -27.03 23.57 -18.62
CA MET A 7 -27.73 22.35 -18.14
C MET A 7 -26.78 21.16 -17.98
N ASP A 8 -25.79 21.00 -18.86
CA ASP A 8 -24.81 19.92 -18.74
C ASP A 8 -23.95 20.09 -17.48
N ARG A 9 -23.48 21.32 -17.19
CA ARG A 9 -22.77 21.62 -15.93
C ARG A 9 -23.61 21.35 -14.68
N PHE A 10 -24.92 21.61 -14.74
CA PHE A 10 -25.81 21.38 -13.60
C PHE A 10 -26.02 19.88 -13.34
N LYS A 11 -26.16 19.06 -14.40
CA LYS A 11 -26.24 17.60 -14.30
C LYS A 11 -24.91 16.99 -13.81
N ASP A 12 -23.78 17.50 -14.27
CA ASP A 12 -22.45 17.08 -13.81
C ASP A 12 -22.23 17.44 -12.34
N MET A 13 -22.71 18.61 -11.90
CA MET A 13 -22.65 19.04 -10.51
C MET A 13 -23.52 18.19 -9.58
N ILE A 14 -24.73 17.81 -10.02
CA ILE A 14 -25.61 16.87 -9.29
C ILE A 14 -24.98 15.47 -9.21
N LYS A 15 -24.37 14.98 -10.29
CA LYS A 15 -23.61 13.72 -10.28
C LYS A 15 -22.40 13.78 -9.35
N MET A 16 -21.68 14.90 -9.31
CA MET A 16 -20.56 15.10 -8.38
C MET A 16 -21.02 15.11 -6.93
N LEU A 17 -22.11 15.81 -6.63
CA LEU A 17 -22.74 15.84 -5.30
C LEU A 17 -23.22 14.45 -4.85
N ASP A 18 -23.74 13.63 -5.77
CA ASP A 18 -24.14 12.24 -5.50
C ASP A 18 -22.92 11.33 -5.20
N ILE A 19 -21.81 11.53 -5.92
CA ILE A 19 -20.56 10.79 -5.69
C ILE A 19 -19.91 11.18 -4.35
N GLU A 20 -19.82 12.48 -4.04
CA GLU A 20 -19.26 12.93 -2.76
C GLU A 20 -20.12 12.47 -1.57
N ASN A 21 -21.45 12.50 -1.71
CA ASN A 21 -22.35 11.96 -0.70
C ASN A 21 -22.22 10.44 -0.54
N ARG A 22 -22.06 9.67 -1.63
CA ARG A 22 -21.81 8.22 -1.56
C ARG A 22 -20.49 7.88 -0.87
N LYS A 23 -19.41 8.64 -1.13
CA LYS A 23 -18.11 8.47 -0.47
C LYS A 23 -18.21 8.66 1.04
N LYS A 24 -18.88 9.74 1.45
CA LYS A 24 -19.16 10.04 2.87
C LYS A 24 -20.04 8.95 3.50
N GLN A 25 -21.07 8.50 2.79
CA GLN A 25 -21.96 7.43 3.24
C GLN A 25 -21.27 6.08 3.37
N ILE A 26 -20.23 5.73 2.61
CA ILE A 26 -19.51 4.46 2.79
C ILE A 26 -18.66 4.52 4.07
N VAL A 27 -17.96 5.62 4.29
CA VAL A 27 -17.19 5.86 5.53
C VAL A 27 -18.13 5.87 6.74
N GLU A 28 -19.28 6.54 6.65
CA GLU A 28 -20.29 6.61 7.72
C GLU A 28 -21.08 5.31 7.91
N LYS A 29 -21.43 4.58 6.83
CA LYS A 29 -22.22 3.33 6.88
C LYS A 29 -21.42 2.16 7.42
N TYR A 30 -20.11 2.12 7.19
CA TYR A 30 -19.24 1.05 7.69
C TYR A 30 -18.40 1.47 8.92
N GLY A 31 -18.35 2.77 9.25
CA GLY A 31 -17.59 3.27 10.40
C GLY A 31 -16.08 3.03 10.31
N LEU A 32 -15.55 2.79 9.11
CA LEU A 32 -14.16 2.35 8.92
C LEU A 32 -13.25 3.57 8.84
N GLU A 33 -12.56 3.90 9.94
CA GLU A 33 -11.28 4.59 9.80
C GLU A 33 -10.36 3.72 8.94
N PRO A 34 -9.74 4.26 7.86
CA PRO A 34 -8.80 3.48 7.06
C PRO A 34 -7.65 3.03 7.95
N THR A 35 -7.53 1.72 8.18
CA THR A 35 -6.35 1.10 8.76
C THR A 35 -5.42 0.65 7.64
N VAL A 36 -4.11 0.75 7.85
CA VAL A 36 -3.09 0.47 6.84
C VAL A 36 -2.08 -0.54 7.38
N THR A 37 -1.97 -1.66 6.67
CA THR A 37 -0.86 -2.59 6.80
C THR A 37 0.18 -2.25 5.74
N PHE A 38 1.40 -1.99 6.16
CA PHE A 38 2.54 -1.95 5.27
C PHE A 38 3.12 -3.36 5.08
N PHE A 39 3.55 -3.66 3.87
CA PHE A 39 4.00 -4.99 3.51
C PHE A 39 5.25 -4.94 2.63
N TYR A 40 6.26 -5.73 2.99
CA TYR A 40 7.40 -6.06 2.12
C TYR A 40 7.29 -7.50 1.63
N TYR A 41 7.40 -7.75 0.33
CA TYR A 41 7.75 -9.08 -0.18
C TYR A 41 9.26 -9.17 -0.39
N LEU A 42 9.89 -10.20 0.14
CA LEU A 42 11.35 -10.30 0.13
C LEU A 42 11.81 -11.68 -0.33
N TRP A 43 12.91 -11.67 -1.06
CA TRP A 43 13.76 -12.83 -1.30
C TRP A 43 15.19 -12.34 -1.49
N ASN A 44 16.08 -12.75 -0.58
CA ASN A 44 17.48 -12.38 -0.59
C ASN A 44 17.71 -10.86 -0.81
N ALA A 45 17.00 -10.04 -0.03
CA ALA A 45 17.02 -8.58 -0.19
C ALA A 45 18.40 -7.99 0.18
N ILE A 46 19.11 -8.57 1.14
CA ILE A 46 20.45 -8.11 1.53
C ILE A 46 21.44 -8.35 0.40
N ASP A 47 21.40 -9.52 -0.24
CA ASP A 47 22.26 -9.79 -1.41
C ASP A 47 21.88 -8.89 -2.59
N TYR A 48 20.60 -8.56 -2.74
CA TYR A 48 20.08 -7.74 -3.85
C TYR A 48 20.41 -6.26 -3.72
N VAL A 49 20.17 -5.64 -2.55
CA VAL A 49 20.28 -4.17 -2.36
C VAL A 49 21.22 -3.75 -1.23
N GLY A 50 21.75 -4.69 -0.44
CA GLY A 50 22.70 -4.43 0.65
C GLY A 50 22.05 -4.21 2.01
N ARG A 51 22.65 -4.78 3.07
CA ARG A 51 22.11 -4.78 4.45
C ARG A 51 21.77 -3.38 4.96
N ALA A 52 22.62 -2.39 4.71
CA ALA A 52 22.41 -1.02 5.18
C ALA A 52 21.14 -0.39 4.59
N ASN A 53 20.91 -0.59 3.29
CA ASN A 53 19.74 -0.04 2.59
C ASN A 53 18.45 -0.71 3.06
N VAL A 54 18.46 -2.05 3.22
CA VAL A 54 17.31 -2.80 3.77
C VAL A 54 16.98 -2.33 5.18
N LYS A 55 18.01 -2.18 6.03
CA LYS A 55 17.84 -1.72 7.40
C LYS A 55 17.26 -0.30 7.45
N GLU A 56 17.78 0.61 6.65
CA GLU A 56 17.27 1.99 6.59
C GLU A 56 15.81 2.03 6.14
N SER A 57 15.42 1.21 5.16
CA SER A 57 14.03 1.06 4.74
C SER A 57 13.13 0.58 5.89
N PHE A 58 13.51 -0.51 6.56
CA PHE A 58 12.75 -1.07 7.69
C PHE A 58 12.61 -0.07 8.85
N GLU A 59 13.69 0.64 9.20
CA GLU A 59 13.67 1.67 10.24
C GLU A 59 12.82 2.90 9.83
N SER A 60 12.74 3.20 8.54
CA SER A 60 11.91 4.30 8.03
C SER A 60 10.42 4.06 8.24
N ILE A 61 9.97 2.80 8.09
CA ILE A 61 8.57 2.40 8.27
C ILE A 61 8.24 1.97 9.70
N SER A 62 9.24 1.71 10.54
CA SER A 62 9.00 1.32 11.94
C SER A 62 8.17 2.38 12.68
N GLY A 63 7.10 1.92 13.33
CA GLY A 63 6.11 2.78 13.99
C GLY A 63 5.15 3.51 13.04
N LEU A 64 5.22 3.24 11.73
CA LEU A 64 4.24 3.73 10.75
C LEU A 64 3.21 2.63 10.46
N GLY A 65 1.96 3.04 10.26
CA GLY A 65 0.85 2.15 9.98
C GLY A 65 0.32 1.44 11.22
N ASP A 66 -0.78 0.70 11.03
CA ASP A 66 -1.40 -0.09 12.10
C ASP A 66 -0.69 -1.44 12.25
N GLU A 67 -0.03 -1.92 11.18
CA GLU A 67 0.75 -3.14 11.13
C GLU A 67 1.85 -3.04 10.05
N VAL A 68 3.01 -3.66 10.28
CA VAL A 68 4.04 -3.86 9.26
C VAL A 68 4.36 -5.35 9.15
N ILE A 69 4.19 -5.91 7.95
CA ILE A 69 4.40 -7.32 7.65
C ILE A 69 5.57 -7.47 6.68
N VAL A 70 6.42 -8.46 6.91
CA VAL A 70 7.44 -8.89 5.97
C VAL A 70 7.11 -10.31 5.52
N GLY A 71 6.85 -10.51 4.24
CA GLY A 71 6.72 -11.84 3.65
C GLY A 71 8.06 -12.29 3.09
N ASP A 72 8.70 -13.23 3.76
CA ASP A 72 10.00 -13.76 3.38
C ASP A 72 9.86 -15.04 2.56
N TYR A 73 10.35 -15.06 1.32
CA TYR A 73 10.30 -16.22 0.43
C TYR A 73 11.51 -17.15 0.60
N SER A 74 11.72 -17.60 1.84
CA SER A 74 12.83 -18.49 2.21
C SER A 74 14.20 -17.88 1.88
N SER A 75 14.45 -16.65 2.33
CA SER A 75 15.75 -16.01 2.14
C SER A 75 16.85 -16.74 2.93
N ASN A 76 18.09 -16.66 2.45
CA ASN A 76 19.26 -17.30 3.08
C ASN A 76 20.45 -16.35 3.31
N ASP A 77 20.23 -15.05 3.14
CA ASP A 77 21.25 -13.99 3.20
C ASP A 77 21.18 -13.14 4.48
N GLY A 78 20.37 -13.55 5.46
CA GLY A 78 20.14 -12.79 6.68
C GLY A 78 18.95 -11.79 6.61
N THR A 79 18.22 -11.74 5.49
CA THR A 79 17.09 -10.81 5.30
C THR A 79 16.00 -11.00 6.35
N LYS A 80 15.65 -12.25 6.66
CA LYS A 80 14.64 -12.59 7.66
C LYS A 80 15.06 -12.11 9.04
N GLU A 81 16.29 -12.43 9.44
CA GLU A 81 16.87 -12.10 10.72
C GLU A 81 16.92 -10.58 10.92
N LEU A 82 17.31 -9.84 9.87
CA LEU A 82 17.30 -8.37 9.91
C LEU A 82 15.89 -7.81 10.11
N ALA A 83 14.88 -8.36 9.45
CA ALA A 83 13.50 -7.92 9.64
C ALA A 83 13.01 -8.16 11.08
N GLU A 84 13.35 -9.32 11.67
CA GLU A 84 13.06 -9.65 13.07
C GLU A 84 13.82 -8.73 14.04
N GLU A 85 15.11 -8.43 13.79
CA GLU A 85 15.92 -7.47 14.54
C GLU A 85 15.29 -6.07 14.55
N CYS A 86 14.67 -5.65 13.44
CA CYS A 86 13.94 -4.38 13.32
C CYS A 86 12.54 -4.41 13.96
N GLY A 87 12.14 -5.53 14.58
CA GLY A 87 10.84 -5.69 15.25
C GLY A 87 9.67 -5.86 14.29
N LEU A 88 9.91 -6.23 13.03
CA LEU A 88 8.87 -6.44 12.03
C LEU A 88 8.26 -7.83 12.15
N LYS A 89 6.96 -7.96 11.84
CA LYS A 89 6.28 -9.26 11.82
C LYS A 89 6.66 -10.02 10.54
N VAL A 90 7.47 -11.06 10.67
CA VAL A 90 7.88 -11.89 9.53
C VAL A 90 6.94 -13.07 9.32
N ILE A 91 6.50 -13.26 8.08
CA ILE A 91 5.75 -14.41 7.59
C ILE A 91 6.66 -15.19 6.66
N SER A 92 7.13 -16.35 7.10
CA SER A 92 7.90 -17.25 6.23
C SER A 92 7.00 -17.90 5.17
N VAL A 93 7.48 -17.83 3.94
CA VAL A 93 6.83 -18.39 2.75
C VAL A 93 7.75 -19.41 2.13
N GLU A 94 7.33 -20.67 2.18
CA GLU A 94 8.07 -21.77 1.58
C GLU A 94 8.27 -21.55 0.08
N LYS A 95 9.49 -21.78 -0.37
CA LYS A 95 9.84 -21.75 -1.79
C LYS A 95 9.04 -22.80 -2.56
N THR A 96 8.56 -22.41 -3.73
CA THR A 96 7.90 -23.32 -4.66
C THR A 96 8.99 -23.95 -5.53
N PRO A 97 9.04 -25.30 -5.64
CA PRO A 97 10.05 -25.96 -6.47
C PRO A 97 10.08 -25.41 -7.89
N GLY A 98 11.28 -25.09 -8.39
CA GLY A 98 11.47 -24.54 -9.74
C GLY A 98 11.14 -23.06 -9.90
N ILE A 99 10.68 -22.36 -8.85
CA ILE A 99 10.39 -20.92 -8.91
C ILE A 99 11.41 -20.15 -8.07
N THR A 100 12.12 -19.23 -8.72
CA THR A 100 13.12 -18.38 -8.09
C THR A 100 12.49 -17.45 -7.06
N PHE A 101 11.42 -16.74 -7.48
CA PHE A 101 10.68 -15.80 -6.65
C PHE A 101 9.19 -15.80 -7.03
N HIS A 102 8.30 -15.86 -6.04
CA HIS A 102 6.86 -15.99 -6.27
C HIS A 102 6.05 -14.90 -5.53
N GLU A 103 6.13 -13.67 -6.04
CA GLU A 103 5.47 -12.48 -5.48
C GLU A 103 4.03 -12.73 -5.03
N SER A 104 3.17 -13.27 -5.91
CA SER A 104 1.76 -13.48 -5.60
C SER A 104 1.51 -14.40 -4.40
N LYS A 105 2.36 -15.41 -4.18
CA LYS A 105 2.23 -16.33 -3.03
C LYS A 105 2.52 -15.59 -1.73
N ILE A 106 3.46 -14.65 -1.77
CA ILE A 106 3.86 -13.84 -0.62
C ILE A 106 2.77 -12.79 -0.34
N ILE A 107 2.33 -12.07 -1.37
CA ILE A 107 1.26 -11.06 -1.29
C ILE A 107 -0.02 -11.70 -0.73
N ASN A 108 -0.45 -12.85 -1.24
CA ASN A 108 -1.66 -13.52 -0.75
C ASN A 108 -1.55 -13.91 0.72
N LYS A 109 -0.38 -14.40 1.15
CA LYS A 109 -0.13 -14.68 2.57
C LYS A 109 -0.17 -13.41 3.42
N ALA A 110 0.39 -12.32 2.95
CA ALA A 110 0.38 -11.05 3.66
C ALA A 110 -1.03 -10.48 3.80
N ILE A 111 -1.82 -10.51 2.71
CA ILE A 111 -3.23 -10.11 2.73
C ILE A 111 -4.01 -10.95 3.75
N TYR A 112 -3.86 -12.28 3.72
CA TYR A 112 -4.56 -13.17 4.66
C TYR A 112 -4.19 -12.91 6.14
N ASN A 113 -2.98 -12.43 6.40
CA ASN A 113 -2.48 -12.17 7.76
C ASN A 113 -2.58 -10.70 8.18
N SER A 114 -3.05 -9.82 7.29
CA SER A 114 -3.26 -8.40 7.54
C SER A 114 -4.52 -8.20 8.38
N LYS A 115 -4.42 -7.33 9.38
CA LYS A 115 -5.61 -6.90 10.16
C LYS A 115 -6.29 -5.66 9.59
N SER A 116 -5.62 -4.99 8.64
CA SER A 116 -6.04 -3.70 8.11
C SER A 116 -6.91 -3.82 6.87
N ASN A 117 -7.73 -2.80 6.63
CA ASN A 117 -8.58 -2.69 5.45
C ASN A 117 -7.79 -2.36 4.18
N PHE A 118 -6.59 -1.80 4.32
CA PHE A 118 -5.70 -1.46 3.21
C PHE A 118 -4.34 -2.09 3.42
N VAL A 119 -3.80 -2.66 2.35
CA VAL A 119 -2.43 -3.19 2.30
C VAL A 119 -1.63 -2.35 1.32
N VAL A 120 -0.45 -1.94 1.74
CA VAL A 120 0.48 -1.11 0.97
C VAL A 120 1.75 -1.90 0.78
N ASP A 121 2.10 -2.10 -0.48
CA ASP A 121 3.35 -2.71 -0.89
C ASP A 121 4.50 -1.70 -0.79
N LEU A 122 5.63 -2.17 -0.26
CA LEU A 122 6.83 -1.38 -0.04
C LEU A 122 8.05 -2.05 -0.67
N ASP A 123 8.88 -1.22 -1.29
CA ASP A 123 10.21 -1.57 -1.76
C ASP A 123 11.22 -1.53 -0.61
N CYS A 124 11.97 -2.61 -0.46
CA CYS A 124 12.98 -2.77 0.60
C CYS A 124 14.23 -1.89 0.47
N HIS A 125 14.31 -1.06 -0.58
CA HIS A 125 15.41 -0.11 -0.82
C HIS A 125 14.94 1.34 -0.80
N THR A 126 13.70 1.60 -0.36
CA THR A 126 13.13 2.95 -0.25
C THR A 126 13.05 3.41 1.19
N VAL A 127 13.41 4.67 1.43
CA VAL A 127 13.21 5.35 2.72
C VAL A 127 11.90 6.13 2.69
N TYR A 128 10.99 5.81 3.59
CA TYR A 128 9.64 6.38 3.63
C TYR A 128 9.53 7.57 4.58
N PRO A 129 8.71 8.59 4.26
CA PRO A 129 8.52 9.72 5.14
C PRO A 129 7.67 9.35 6.37
N LYS A 130 7.96 9.96 7.52
CA LYS A 130 7.29 9.66 8.80
C LYS A 130 5.79 9.99 8.84
N ASN A 131 5.28 10.76 7.88
CA ASN A 131 3.87 11.06 7.71
C ASN A 131 3.19 10.23 6.60
N LEU A 132 3.83 9.15 6.12
CA LEU A 132 3.30 8.33 5.03
C LEU A 132 1.86 7.82 5.30
N THR A 133 1.59 7.33 6.51
CA THR A 133 0.26 6.85 6.89
C THR A 133 -0.81 7.93 6.73
N GLU A 134 -0.53 9.15 7.19
CA GLU A 134 -1.44 10.30 7.05
C GLU A 134 -1.66 10.68 5.59
N ILE A 135 -0.59 10.67 4.78
CA ILE A 135 -0.65 10.90 3.34
C ILE A 135 -1.60 9.88 2.70
N ILE A 136 -1.47 8.60 3.05
CA ILE A 136 -2.30 7.52 2.51
C ILE A 136 -3.75 7.67 2.95
N LYS A 137 -4.02 7.77 4.26
CA LYS A 137 -5.38 7.92 4.80
C LYS A 137 -6.10 9.12 4.18
N LYS A 138 -5.44 10.27 4.07
CA LYS A 138 -5.98 11.47 3.41
C LYS A 138 -6.31 11.25 1.94
N ASN A 139 -5.52 10.46 1.22
CA ASN A 139 -5.79 10.14 -0.19
C ASN A 139 -6.93 9.13 -0.35
N LEU A 140 -6.99 8.11 0.51
CA LEU A 140 -8.08 7.13 0.53
C LEU A 140 -9.42 7.83 0.79
N LEU A 141 -9.49 8.77 1.74
CA LEU A 141 -10.70 9.54 2.04
C LEU A 141 -11.18 10.43 0.88
N ARG A 142 -10.28 10.86 -0.01
CA ARG A 142 -10.61 11.71 -1.17
C ARG A 142 -11.07 10.91 -2.40
N LYS A 143 -10.61 9.66 -2.53
CA LYS A 143 -10.88 8.78 -3.68
C LYS A 143 -12.04 7.83 -3.38
N ASP A 144 -12.77 7.41 -4.42
CA ASP A 144 -13.78 6.34 -4.29
C ASP A 144 -13.07 4.99 -4.36
N ILE A 145 -12.56 4.55 -3.21
CA ILE A 145 -11.77 3.31 -3.08
C ILE A 145 -12.63 2.04 -3.13
N THR A 146 -13.96 2.18 -3.10
CA THR A 146 -14.87 1.01 -3.17
C THR A 146 -15.02 0.43 -4.57
N LYS A 147 -14.37 1.05 -5.55
CA LYS A 147 -14.33 0.57 -6.93
C LYS A 147 -13.05 -0.19 -7.27
N ASP A 148 -12.03 -0.17 -6.40
CA ASP A 148 -10.71 -0.73 -6.70
C ASP A 148 -10.01 -1.33 -5.47
N GLN A 149 -9.47 -2.55 -5.59
CA GLN A 149 -8.39 -3.01 -4.70
C GLN A 149 -7.10 -2.30 -5.11
N LEU A 150 -6.71 -1.31 -4.31
CA LEU A 150 -5.55 -0.46 -4.59
C LEU A 150 -4.33 -0.98 -3.82
N VAL A 151 -3.30 -1.40 -4.55
CA VAL A 151 -1.96 -1.58 -4.00
C VAL A 151 -1.18 -0.31 -4.27
N LEU A 152 -0.81 0.40 -3.21
CA LEU A 152 0.12 1.50 -3.34
C LEU A 152 1.51 0.94 -3.71
N ARG A 153 2.06 1.33 -4.86
CA ARG A 153 3.40 0.91 -5.33
C ARG A 153 4.51 1.89 -5.00
N GLY A 154 4.19 3.12 -4.62
CA GLY A 154 5.23 4.05 -4.23
C GLY A 154 4.76 5.47 -4.01
N LEU A 155 5.57 6.19 -3.24
CA LEU A 155 5.51 7.63 -3.08
C LEU A 155 6.74 8.23 -3.78
N TYR A 156 6.50 9.01 -4.82
CA TYR A 156 7.56 9.64 -5.60
C TYR A 156 7.43 11.15 -5.54
N ARG A 157 8.55 11.85 -5.41
CA ARG A 157 8.57 13.30 -5.56
C ARG A 157 8.68 13.64 -7.04
N GLY A 158 7.64 14.22 -7.61
CA GLY A 158 7.68 14.68 -9.00
C GLY A 158 8.68 15.82 -9.18
N TYR A 159 9.14 16.03 -10.42
CA TYR A 159 10.07 17.13 -10.78
C TYR A 159 9.60 18.54 -10.38
N ASN A 160 8.30 18.72 -10.13
CA ASN A 160 7.70 19.97 -9.66
C ASN A 160 7.61 20.08 -8.12
N GLY A 161 8.27 19.17 -7.39
CA GLY A 161 8.25 19.12 -5.93
C GLY A 161 6.95 18.57 -5.33
N ARG A 162 5.95 18.22 -6.14
CA ARG A 162 4.71 17.61 -5.65
C ARG A 162 4.93 16.13 -5.37
N GLU A 163 4.52 15.70 -4.19
CA GLU A 163 4.40 14.29 -3.85
C GLU A 163 3.33 13.66 -4.75
N ARG A 164 3.72 12.60 -5.44
CA ARG A 164 2.83 11.74 -6.23
C ARG A 164 2.82 10.36 -5.60
N ILE A 165 1.61 9.82 -5.53
CA ILE A 165 1.35 8.49 -5.02
C ILE A 165 0.98 7.65 -6.24
N GLU A 166 1.77 6.61 -6.50
CA GLU A 166 1.48 5.66 -7.57
C GLU A 166 0.72 4.46 -7.00
N PHE A 167 -0.57 4.40 -7.29
CA PHE A 167 -1.38 3.23 -7.01
C PHE A 167 -1.29 2.29 -8.21
N SER A 168 -0.94 1.03 -7.99
CA SER A 168 -1.23 -0.03 -8.94
C SER A 168 -2.53 -0.73 -8.56
N HIS A 169 -3.26 -1.17 -9.57
CA HIS A 169 -4.40 -2.04 -9.39
C HIS A 169 -3.87 -3.45 -9.07
N CYS A 170 -4.22 -3.99 -7.90
CA CYS A 170 -4.04 -5.42 -7.66
C CYS A 170 -5.37 -6.09 -7.94
N SER A 171 -5.55 -6.51 -9.19
CA SER A 171 -6.64 -7.42 -9.55
C SER A 171 -6.31 -8.80 -9.01
N SER A 172 -6.62 -9.07 -7.75
CA SER A 172 -7.03 -10.38 -7.25
C SER A 172 -7.27 -10.33 -5.73
N CYS A 173 -8.54 -10.43 -5.36
CA CYS A 173 -9.12 -11.53 -4.57
C CYS A 173 -10.55 -11.14 -4.20
N ILE A 174 -11.52 -11.72 -4.92
CA ILE A 174 -12.79 -12.15 -4.31
C ILE A 174 -12.55 -13.59 -3.89
#